data_AF-G4RAV2-F1
#
_entry.id   AF-G4RAV2-F1
#
_cell.length_a   1.000
_cell.length_b   1.000
_cell.length_c   1.000
_cell.angle_alpha   90.00
_cell.angle_beta   90.00
_cell.angle_gamma   90.00
#
_symmetry.space_group_name_H-M   'P 1'
#
loop_
_entity.id
_entity.type
_entity.pdbx_description
1 polymer ?
#
loop_
_entity_poly.entity_id
_entity_poly.type
_entity_poly.pdbx_seq_one_letter_code
_entity_poly.pdbx_strand_id
1 'polypeptide(L)'
;MTKSRWEGDPAAVAEAERFYSFVGQYVISFQWLEGQIDQILLLAHGHDKWNETHRWLAGLRNVDKIDAFRDLVQADEPFDRIQIDGWYERFEQVVDRLHAERRRRNGILHSQFLFDFLAIGHPVMRSNVRRLGNDVEFTQEDLSQARCDEIMGELAEIAVDLNFVCVQLRHVYKPS
;
A
#
# COMPACT_ATOMS: atom_id res chain seq x y z
N MET A 1 22.00 16.53 17.66
CA MET A 1 20.82 16.82 18.52
C MET A 1 19.99 17.91 17.85
N THR A 2 19.14 17.54 16.89
CA THR A 2 18.31 18.46 16.08
C THR A 2 16.82 18.11 16.11
N LYS A 3 16.44 16.95 16.67
CA LYS A 3 15.11 16.34 16.56
C LYS A 3 13.93 17.17 17.11
N SER A 4 14.19 18.22 17.89
CA SER A 4 13.14 18.99 18.58
C SER A 4 13.22 20.51 18.37
N ARG A 5 14.10 20.99 17.45
CA ARG A 5 14.25 22.44 17.24
C ARG A 5 13.05 23.10 16.54
N TRP A 6 12.28 22.32 15.80
CA TRP A 6 11.09 22.80 15.07
C TRP A 6 9.84 22.87 15.97
N GLU A 7 9.83 22.21 17.12
CA GLU A 7 8.67 22.18 18.05
C GLU A 7 8.35 23.56 18.66
N GLY A 8 9.29 24.52 18.59
CA GLY A 8 9.09 25.89 19.03
C GLY A 8 8.51 26.83 17.97
N ASP A 9 8.37 26.38 16.71
CA ASP A 9 7.80 27.16 15.61
C ASP A 9 6.36 26.67 15.32
N PRO A 10 5.33 27.50 15.56
CA PRO A 10 3.94 27.15 15.29
C PRO A 10 3.68 26.70 13.84
N ALA A 11 4.40 27.25 12.85
CA ALA A 11 4.24 26.86 11.45
C ALA A 11 4.76 25.44 11.19
N ALA A 12 5.91 25.09 11.79
CA ALA A 12 6.48 23.76 11.68
C ALA A 12 5.63 22.70 12.41
N VAL A 13 5.04 23.06 13.55
CA VAL A 13 4.09 22.17 14.26
C VAL A 13 2.85 21.91 13.41
N ALA A 14 2.25 22.95 12.83
CA ALA A 14 1.08 22.80 11.96
C ALA A 14 1.38 21.91 10.74
N GLU A 15 2.55 22.07 10.13
CA GLU A 15 2.99 21.23 9.01
C GLU A 15 3.23 19.76 9.42
N ALA A 16 3.80 19.54 10.62
CA ALA A 16 3.95 18.20 11.16
C ALA A 16 2.60 17.53 11.44
N GLU A 17 1.64 18.24 12.04
CA GLU A 17 0.28 17.75 12.28
C GLU A 17 -0.46 17.39 10.99
N ARG A 18 -0.36 18.26 9.97
CA ARG A 18 -0.88 17.99 8.62
C ARG A 18 -0.30 16.69 8.06
N PHE A 19 1.01 16.53 8.13
CA PHE A 19 1.67 15.33 7.63
C PHE A 19 1.29 14.07 8.42
N TYR A 20 1.17 14.15 9.75
CA TYR A 20 0.68 13.02 10.56
C TYR A 20 -0.76 12.63 10.21
N SER A 21 -1.62 13.61 9.93
CA SER A 21 -2.99 13.36 9.46
C SER A 21 -3.00 12.61 8.13
N PHE A 22 -2.17 13.06 7.18
CA PHE A 22 -1.95 12.33 5.92
C PHE A 22 -1.46 10.90 6.16
N VAL A 23 -0.43 10.69 6.98
CA VAL A 23 0.10 9.35 7.27
C VAL A 23 -0.97 8.45 7.89
N GLY A 24 -1.78 8.97 8.81
CA GLY A 24 -2.89 8.24 9.42
C GLY A 24 -3.92 7.78 8.38
N GLN A 25 -4.40 8.70 7.54
CA GLN A 25 -5.35 8.40 6.47
C GLN A 25 -4.77 7.39 5.47
N TYR A 26 -3.54 7.63 5.02
CA TYR A 26 -2.84 6.80 4.05
C TYR A 26 -2.63 5.37 4.56
N VAL A 27 -2.22 5.18 5.82
CA VAL A 27 -2.06 3.84 6.42
C VAL A 27 -3.40 3.10 6.51
N ILE A 28 -4.47 3.78 6.93
CA ILE A 28 -5.81 3.18 7.02
C ILE A 28 -6.30 2.76 5.64
N SER A 29 -6.15 3.62 4.63
CA SER A 29 -6.53 3.31 3.26
C SER A 29 -5.72 2.15 2.68
N PHE A 30 -4.42 2.08 2.96
CA PHE A 30 -3.59 0.94 2.57
C PHE A 30 -4.02 -0.36 3.25
N GLN A 31 -4.36 -0.32 4.54
CA GLN A 31 -4.90 -1.47 5.27
C GLN A 31 -6.24 -1.94 4.70
N TRP A 32 -7.06 -1.02 4.20
CA TRP A 32 -8.30 -1.39 3.52
C TRP A 32 -8.04 -2.19 2.24
N LEU A 33 -7.03 -1.82 1.43
CA LEU A 33 -6.62 -2.61 0.26
C LEU A 33 -6.20 -4.02 0.65
N GLU A 34 -5.38 -4.14 1.69
CA GLU A 34 -4.94 -5.43 2.23
C GLU A 34 -6.13 -6.26 2.72
N GLY A 35 -7.11 -5.62 3.36
CA GLY A 35 -8.35 -6.26 3.78
C GLY A 35 -9.19 -6.81 2.62
N GLN A 36 -9.22 -6.16 1.47
CA GLN A 36 -9.91 -6.70 0.29
C GLN A 36 -9.22 -7.97 -0.23
N ILE A 37 -7.88 -7.99 -0.24
CA ILE A 37 -7.09 -9.17 -0.61
C ILE A 37 -7.34 -10.31 0.37
N ASP A 38 -7.27 -10.04 1.67
CA ASP A 38 -7.53 -11.02 2.73
C ASP A 38 -8.91 -11.64 2.60
N GLN A 39 -9.94 -10.86 2.26
CA GLN A 39 -11.30 -11.37 2.03
C GLN A 39 -11.37 -12.38 0.88
N ILE A 40 -10.66 -12.13 -0.23
CA ILE A 40 -10.63 -13.06 -1.36
C ILE A 40 -9.86 -14.33 -1.01
N LEU A 41 -8.72 -14.20 -0.33
CA LEU A 41 -7.94 -15.34 0.14
C LEU A 41 -8.74 -16.21 1.12
N LEU A 42 -9.46 -15.59 2.06
CA LEU A 42 -10.37 -16.29 2.99
C LEU A 42 -11.50 -17.01 2.24
N LEU A 43 -12.13 -16.32 1.27
CA LEU A 43 -13.20 -16.90 0.47
C LEU A 43 -12.69 -18.14 -0.28
N ALA A 44 -11.53 -18.04 -0.92
CA ALA A 44 -10.97 -19.12 -1.72
C ALA A 44 -10.60 -20.38 -0.92
N HIS A 45 -10.15 -20.23 0.33
CA HIS A 45 -9.79 -21.37 1.17
C HIS A 45 -11.01 -22.06 1.81
N GLY A 46 -12.20 -21.48 1.66
CA GLY A 46 -13.45 -22.00 2.18
C GLY A 46 -13.64 -21.74 3.68
N HIS A 47 -14.90 -21.78 4.11
CA HIS A 47 -15.28 -21.50 5.50
C HIS A 47 -14.74 -22.56 6.48
N ASP A 48 -14.63 -23.81 6.04
CA ASP A 48 -14.19 -24.94 6.88
C ASP A 48 -12.77 -24.75 7.42
N LYS A 49 -11.93 -23.98 6.72
CA LYS A 49 -10.54 -23.68 7.10
C LYS A 49 -10.37 -22.28 7.69
N TRP A 50 -11.44 -21.58 8.02
CA TRP A 50 -11.41 -20.15 8.42
C TRP A 50 -10.33 -19.82 9.46
N ASN A 51 -10.26 -20.56 10.57
CA ASN A 51 -9.29 -20.31 11.64
C ASN A 51 -7.84 -20.63 11.25
N GLU A 52 -7.63 -21.56 10.33
CA GLU A 52 -6.31 -21.88 9.78
C GLU A 52 -5.87 -20.77 8.81
N THR A 53 -6.72 -20.43 7.85
CA THR A 53 -6.46 -19.38 6.86
C THR A 53 -6.23 -18.03 7.53
N HIS A 54 -7.01 -17.68 8.55
CA HIS A 54 -6.82 -16.43 9.28
C HIS A 54 -5.48 -16.37 10.01
N ARG A 55 -5.05 -17.48 10.64
CA ARG A 55 -3.72 -17.57 11.28
C ARG A 55 -2.60 -17.49 10.25
N TRP A 56 -2.78 -18.12 9.09
CA TRP A 56 -1.83 -18.04 7.98
C TRP A 56 -1.70 -16.60 7.47
N LEU A 57 -2.82 -15.92 7.17
CA LEU A 57 -2.85 -14.53 6.72
C LEU A 57 -2.21 -13.57 7.71
N ALA A 58 -2.43 -13.77 9.02
CA ALA A 58 -1.82 -12.95 10.06
C ALA A 58 -0.28 -13.09 10.12
N GLY A 59 0.27 -14.20 9.62
CA GLY A 59 1.71 -14.43 9.54
C GLY A 59 2.37 -13.93 8.26
N LEU A 60 1.60 -13.58 7.23
CA LEU A 60 2.15 -13.14 5.94
C LEU A 60 2.58 -11.68 5.97
N ARG A 61 3.68 -11.37 5.27
CA ARG A 61 4.01 -9.99 4.94
C ARG A 61 3.13 -9.53 3.80
N ASN A 62 2.93 -8.22 3.69
CA ASN A 62 2.11 -7.64 2.62
C ASN A 62 2.56 -8.06 1.20
N VAL A 63 3.87 -8.21 0.96
CA VAL A 63 4.39 -8.74 -0.32
C VAL A 63 3.90 -10.16 -0.59
N ASP A 64 3.95 -11.02 0.41
CA ASP A 64 3.55 -12.43 0.30
C ASP A 64 2.04 -12.56 0.09
N LYS A 65 1.24 -11.65 0.67
CA LYS A 65 -0.21 -11.57 0.44
C LYS A 65 -0.56 -11.20 -0.99
N ILE A 66 0.11 -10.19 -1.56
CA ILE A 66 -0.11 -9.76 -2.95
C ILE A 66 0.27 -10.90 -3.91
N ASP A 67 1.40 -11.56 -3.65
CA ASP A 67 1.85 -12.68 -4.48
C ASP A 67 0.91 -13.88 -4.38
N ALA A 68 0.47 -14.26 -3.16
CA ALA A 68 -0.51 -15.33 -2.98
C ALA A 68 -1.86 -15.00 -3.66
N PHE A 69 -2.29 -13.73 -3.64
CA PHE A 69 -3.48 -13.29 -4.35
C PHE A 69 -3.36 -13.42 -5.86
N ARG A 70 -2.20 -13.04 -6.42
CA ARG A 70 -1.89 -13.23 -7.84
C ARG A 70 -1.94 -14.71 -8.23
N ASP A 71 -1.22 -15.54 -7.50
CA ASP A 71 -1.13 -16.98 -7.77
C ASP A 71 -2.51 -17.64 -7.71
N LEU A 72 -3.32 -17.25 -6.72
CA LEU A 72 -4.69 -17.74 -6.55
C LEU A 72 -5.59 -17.41 -7.75
N VAL A 73 -5.53 -16.18 -8.25
CA VAL A 73 -6.36 -15.76 -9.41
C VAL A 73 -5.93 -16.47 -10.70
N GLN A 74 -4.66 -16.89 -10.79
CA GLN A 74 -4.14 -17.63 -11.93
C GLN A 74 -4.37 -19.15 -11.84
N ALA A 75 -4.78 -19.68 -10.68
CA ALA A 75 -4.84 -21.13 -10.42
C ALA A 75 -6.06 -21.86 -11.01
N ASP A 76 -6.95 -21.19 -11.75
CA ASP A 76 -8.22 -21.71 -12.35
C ASP A 76 -9.23 -22.37 -11.37
N GLU A 77 -8.85 -22.56 -10.10
CA GLU A 77 -9.70 -22.88 -8.96
C GLU A 77 -9.29 -22.05 -7.74
N PRO A 78 -10.24 -21.62 -6.88
CA PRO A 78 -11.67 -21.96 -6.86
C PRO A 78 -12.55 -20.99 -7.67
N PHE A 79 -11.97 -20.09 -8.46
CA PHE A 79 -12.70 -19.11 -9.26
C PHE A 79 -12.89 -19.60 -10.69
N ASP A 80 -14.10 -19.47 -11.23
CA ASP A 80 -14.33 -19.62 -12.66
C ASP A 80 -13.55 -18.56 -13.46
N ARG A 81 -13.14 -18.95 -14.67
CA ARG A 81 -12.42 -18.07 -15.57
C ARG A 81 -13.30 -16.89 -16.00
N ILE A 82 -12.81 -15.67 -15.79
CA ILE A 82 -13.51 -14.45 -16.16
C ILE A 82 -13.41 -14.23 -17.68
N GLN A 83 -14.55 -14.16 -18.36
CA GLN A 83 -14.67 -14.06 -19.83
C GLN A 83 -14.71 -12.60 -20.33
N ILE A 84 -14.02 -11.68 -19.66
CA ILE A 84 -13.95 -10.27 -20.05
C ILE A 84 -12.60 -10.02 -20.72
N ASP A 85 -12.62 -9.48 -21.94
CA ASP A 85 -11.41 -9.19 -22.69
C ASP A 85 -10.50 -8.22 -21.94
N GLY A 86 -9.20 -8.55 -21.89
CA GLY A 86 -8.18 -7.77 -21.19
C GLY A 86 -8.28 -7.79 -19.67
N TRP A 87 -9.17 -8.60 -19.08
CA TRP A 87 -9.34 -8.65 -17.62
C TRP A 87 -8.06 -9.04 -16.89
N TYR A 88 -7.38 -10.10 -17.34
CA TYR A 88 -6.15 -10.58 -16.73
C TYR A 88 -4.99 -9.58 -16.89
N GLU A 89 -4.94 -8.85 -18.00
CA GLU A 89 -3.95 -7.78 -18.17
C GLU A 89 -4.18 -6.64 -17.16
N ARG A 90 -5.44 -6.23 -16.99
CA ARG A 90 -5.81 -5.23 -15.97
C ARG A 90 -5.52 -5.73 -14.56
N PHE A 91 -5.79 -7.01 -14.29
CA PHE A 91 -5.46 -7.63 -13.01
C PHE A 91 -3.97 -7.54 -12.70
N GLU A 92 -3.11 -7.91 -13.66
CA GLU A 92 -1.66 -7.81 -13.50
C GLU A 92 -1.20 -6.35 -13.29
N GLN A 93 -1.80 -5.39 -13.99
CA GLN A 93 -1.53 -3.95 -13.75
C GLN A 93 -1.91 -3.53 -12.32
N VAL A 94 -3.02 -4.03 -11.78
CA VAL A 94 -3.41 -3.78 -10.38
C VAL A 94 -2.40 -4.39 -9.41
N VAL A 95 -1.95 -5.61 -9.65
CA VAL A 95 -0.92 -6.29 -8.84
C VAL A 95 0.39 -5.49 -8.84
N ASP A 96 0.84 -5.02 -10.00
CA ASP A 96 2.05 -4.20 -10.12
C ASP A 96 1.92 -2.87 -9.36
N ARG A 97 0.75 -2.22 -9.44
CA ARG A 97 0.44 -1.00 -8.69
C ARG A 97 0.40 -1.24 -7.19
N LEU A 98 -0.15 -2.36 -6.71
CA LEU A 98 -0.12 -2.74 -5.29
C LEU A 98 1.32 -2.93 -4.79
N HIS A 99 2.17 -3.59 -5.58
CA HIS A 99 3.59 -3.74 -5.23
C HIS A 99 4.34 -2.40 -5.24
N ALA A 100 4.02 -1.50 -6.17
CA ALA A 100 4.54 -0.14 -6.19
C ALA A 100 4.09 0.65 -4.95
N GLU A 101 2.81 0.55 -4.59
CA GLU A 101 2.25 1.20 -3.41
C GLU A 101 2.92 0.70 -2.13
N ARG A 102 3.11 -0.61 -1.99
CA ARG A 102 3.84 -1.22 -0.86
C ARG A 102 5.24 -0.61 -0.71
N ARG A 103 5.96 -0.45 -1.83
CA ARG A 103 7.30 0.17 -1.83
C ARG A 103 7.22 1.63 -1.41
N ARG A 104 6.26 2.40 -1.93
CA ARG A 104 6.02 3.79 -1.53
C ARG A 104 5.70 3.91 -0.04
N ARG A 105 4.75 3.11 0.46
CA ARG A 105 4.35 3.07 1.87
C ARG A 105 5.53 2.81 2.78
N ASN A 106 6.32 1.78 2.48
CA ASN A 106 7.52 1.48 3.26
C ASN A 106 8.54 2.62 3.19
N GLY A 107 8.68 3.29 2.03
CA GLY A 107 9.53 4.47 1.88
C GLY A 107 9.07 5.64 2.76
N ILE A 108 7.77 5.94 2.79
CA ILE A 108 7.21 7.02 3.59
C ILE A 108 7.36 6.71 5.09
N LEU A 109 6.98 5.51 5.52
CA LEU A 109 6.95 5.14 6.94
C LEU A 109 8.33 4.89 7.56
N HIS A 110 9.33 4.51 6.77
CA HIS A 110 10.69 4.22 7.26
C HIS A 110 11.72 5.29 6.87
N SER A 111 11.26 6.45 6.40
CA SER A 111 12.14 7.57 6.07
C SER A 111 12.87 8.11 7.29
N GLN A 112 14.19 8.29 7.19
CA GLN A 112 15.06 8.65 8.31
C GLN A 112 14.98 10.14 8.67
N PHE A 113 14.57 11.01 7.74
CA PHE A 113 14.71 12.48 7.85
C PHE A 113 13.42 13.24 7.54
N LEU A 114 12.25 12.74 7.94
CA LEU A 114 10.96 13.37 7.61
C LEU A 114 10.86 14.83 8.09
N PHE A 115 11.19 15.10 9.36
CA PHE A 115 10.96 16.40 10.00
C PHE A 115 12.21 17.26 10.15
N ASP A 116 13.39 16.73 9.80
CA ASP A 116 14.64 17.45 9.95
C ASP A 116 14.70 18.69 9.03
N PHE A 117 13.93 18.67 7.93
CA PHE A 117 13.79 19.79 7.00
C PHE A 117 12.85 20.89 7.49
N LEU A 118 11.93 20.59 8.42
CA LEU A 118 11.07 21.61 9.04
C LEU A 118 11.89 22.63 9.82
N ALA A 119 12.99 22.20 10.45
CA ALA A 119 13.89 23.07 11.21
C ALA A 119 14.61 24.13 10.34
N ILE A 120 14.58 23.98 9.02
CA ILE A 120 15.14 24.94 8.05
C ILE A 120 14.06 25.55 7.15
N GLY A 121 12.78 25.44 7.53
CA GLY A 121 11.65 26.06 6.82
C GLY A 121 11.25 25.37 5.51
N HIS A 122 11.72 24.14 5.29
CA HIS A 122 11.34 23.34 4.13
C HIS A 122 10.22 22.34 4.48
N PRO A 123 9.38 21.95 3.52
CA PRO A 123 8.33 20.95 3.74
C PRO A 123 8.92 19.59 4.16
N VAL A 124 8.07 18.74 4.73
CA VAL A 124 8.43 17.36 5.07
C VAL A 124 8.97 16.67 3.83
N MET A 125 10.15 16.04 3.95
CA MET A 125 10.78 15.35 2.83
C MET A 125 11.05 13.89 3.18
N ARG A 126 10.69 13.00 2.26
CA ARG A 126 11.25 11.65 2.27
C ARG A 126 12.67 11.72 1.72
N SER A 127 13.61 11.11 2.42
CA SER A 127 14.91 10.78 1.83
C SER A 127 15.21 9.31 2.06
N ASN A 128 15.66 8.65 1.00
CA ASN A 128 16.05 7.26 1.04
C ASN A 128 17.45 7.13 0.43
N VAL A 129 18.36 6.59 1.23
CA VAL A 129 19.74 6.29 0.83
C VAL A 129 19.83 4.78 0.67
N ARG A 130 20.04 4.29 -0.55
CA ARG A 130 20.35 2.89 -0.82
C ARG A 130 21.79 2.76 -1.28
N ARG A 131 22.54 1.85 -0.67
CA ARG A 131 23.88 1.47 -1.13
C ARG A 131 23.76 0.21 -1.97
N LEU A 132 24.10 0.30 -3.24
CA LEU A 132 24.14 -0.82 -4.18
C LEU A 132 25.59 -1.02 -4.61
N GLY A 133 26.31 -1.88 -3.89
CA GLY A 133 27.76 -2.04 -4.07
C GLY A 133 28.53 -0.77 -3.69
N ASN A 134 29.23 -0.18 -4.66
CA ASN A 134 29.96 1.08 -4.48
C ASN A 134 29.12 2.33 -4.77
N ASP A 135 27.92 2.18 -5.33
CA ASP A 135 27.06 3.30 -5.68
C ASP A 135 26.07 3.60 -4.55
N VAL A 136 25.88 4.90 -4.31
CA VAL A 136 24.89 5.41 -3.36
C VAL A 136 23.77 6.06 -4.15
N GLU A 137 22.62 5.40 -4.20
CA GLU A 137 21.40 5.98 -4.76
C GLU A 137 20.71 6.80 -3.67
N PHE A 138 20.61 8.10 -3.92
CA PHE A 138 19.88 9.03 -3.07
C PHE A 138 18.61 9.47 -3.77
N THR A 139 17.46 9.13 -3.18
CA THR A 139 16.16 9.57 -3.67
C THR A 139 15.49 10.47 -2.65
N GLN A 140 14.99 11.61 -3.11
CA GLN A 140 14.20 12.53 -2.32
C GLN A 140 12.81 12.69 -2.93
N GLU A 141 11.79 12.77 -2.08
CA GLU A 141 10.44 13.12 -2.47
C GLU A 141 9.93 14.18 -1.49
N ASP A 142 9.50 15.31 -2.03
CA ASP A 142 8.80 16.35 -1.28
C ASP A 142 7.39 15.83 -0.92
N LEU A 143 7.02 15.92 0.36
CA LEU A 143 5.72 15.51 0.87
C LEU A 143 4.86 16.73 1.24
N SER A 144 4.89 17.75 0.37
CA SER A 144 3.97 18.89 0.37
C SER A 144 2.52 18.43 0.34
N GLN A 145 1.60 19.32 0.73
CA GLN A 145 0.17 19.03 0.71
C GLN A 145 -0.31 18.55 -0.67
N ALA A 146 0.07 19.24 -1.75
CA ALA A 146 -0.31 18.85 -3.10
C ALA A 146 0.17 17.43 -3.44
N ARG A 147 1.40 17.08 -3.06
CA ARG A 147 1.91 15.72 -3.31
C ARG A 147 1.21 14.67 -2.44
N CYS A 148 0.91 14.98 -1.17
CA CYS A 148 0.10 14.11 -0.32
C CYS A 148 -1.28 13.85 -0.93
N ASP A 149 -1.94 14.89 -1.47
CA ASP A 149 -3.25 14.77 -2.11
C ASP A 149 -3.18 13.92 -3.38
N GLU A 150 -2.13 14.10 -4.21
CA GLU A 150 -1.87 13.23 -5.36
C GLU A 150 -1.67 11.76 -4.95
N ILE A 151 -0.86 11.49 -3.92
CA ILE A 151 -0.64 10.13 -3.40
C ILE A 151 -1.97 9.51 -2.97
N MET A 152 -2.84 10.26 -2.29
CA MET A 152 -4.16 9.79 -1.89
C MET A 152 -5.07 9.52 -3.10
N GLY A 153 -5.00 10.35 -4.15
CA GLY A 153 -5.71 10.14 -5.40
C GLY A 153 -5.26 8.85 -6.11
N GLU A 154 -3.95 8.66 -6.26
CA GLU A 154 -3.38 7.44 -6.84
C GLU A 154 -3.77 6.19 -6.04
N LEU A 155 -3.80 6.27 -4.71
CA LEU A 155 -4.25 5.19 -3.83
C LEU A 155 -5.75 4.88 -4.01
N ALA A 156 -6.57 5.91 -4.17
CA ALA A 156 -8.01 5.76 -4.40
C ALA A 156 -8.30 5.06 -5.74
N GLU A 157 -7.53 5.37 -6.79
CA GLU A 157 -7.64 4.66 -8.06
C GLU A 157 -7.30 3.17 -7.92
N ILE A 158 -6.21 2.84 -7.21
CA ILE A 158 -5.86 1.44 -6.91
C ILE A 158 -7.00 0.76 -6.14
N ALA A 159 -7.61 1.46 -5.18
CA ALA A 159 -8.72 0.94 -4.38
C ALA A 159 -9.95 0.62 -5.23
N VAL A 160 -10.29 1.50 -6.17
CA VAL A 160 -11.41 1.29 -7.10
C VAL A 160 -11.14 0.08 -8.00
N ASP A 161 -9.95 0.02 -8.62
CA ASP A 161 -9.60 -1.06 -9.53
C ASP A 161 -9.52 -2.42 -8.82
N LEU A 162 -8.91 -2.46 -7.63
CA LEU A 162 -8.88 -3.65 -6.78
C LEU A 162 -10.29 -4.08 -6.39
N ASN A 163 -11.17 -3.15 -6.04
CA ASN A 163 -12.54 -3.47 -5.69
C ASN A 163 -13.29 -4.12 -6.86
N PHE A 164 -13.10 -3.61 -8.10
CA PHE A 164 -13.69 -4.24 -9.28
C PHE A 164 -13.22 -5.69 -9.46
N VAL A 165 -11.90 -5.93 -9.35
CA VAL A 165 -11.31 -7.27 -9.39
C VAL A 165 -11.95 -8.16 -8.31
N CYS A 166 -11.98 -7.71 -7.06
CA CYS A 166 -12.54 -8.48 -5.93
C CYS A 166 -14.04 -8.77 -6.10
N VAL A 167 -14.83 -7.82 -6.59
CA VAL A 167 -16.26 -8.03 -6.90
C VAL A 167 -16.43 -9.11 -7.96
N GLN A 168 -15.65 -9.06 -9.05
CA GLN A 168 -15.72 -10.04 -10.12
C GLN A 168 -15.33 -11.43 -9.63
N LEU A 169 -14.24 -11.56 -8.87
CA LEU A 169 -13.82 -12.82 -8.25
C LEU A 169 -14.90 -13.39 -7.34
N ARG A 170 -15.56 -12.57 -6.50
CA ARG A 170 -16.70 -13.01 -5.68
C ARG A 170 -17.85 -13.57 -6.52
N HIS A 171 -18.13 -12.99 -7.70
CA HIS A 171 -19.19 -13.46 -8.58
C HIS A 171 -18.87 -14.79 -9.28
N VAL A 172 -17.59 -15.05 -9.55
CA VAL A 172 -17.15 -16.29 -10.20
C VAL A 172 -16.65 -17.35 -9.21
N TYR A 173 -16.77 -17.09 -7.91
CA TYR A 173 -16.40 -18.06 -6.87
C TYR A 173 -17.31 -19.29 -6.93
N LYS A 174 -16.70 -20.48 -6.95
CA LYS A 174 -17.41 -21.75 -6.82
C LYS A 174 -17.44 -22.15 -5.35
N PRO A 175 -18.63 -22.17 -4.71
CA PRO A 175 -18.76 -22.81 -3.42
C PRO A 175 -18.45 -24.30 -3.60
N SER A 176 -17.39 -24.77 -2.95
CA SER A 176 -17.10 -26.19 -2.76
C SER A 176 -18.14 -26.84 -1.85
#